data_AF-A0A512JG34-F1
#
_entry.id   AF-A0A512JG34-F1
#
_cell.length_a   1.000
_cell.length_b   1.000
_cell.length_c   1.000
_cell.angle_alpha   90.00
_cell.angle_beta   90.00
_cell.angle_gamma   90.00
#
_symmetry.space_group_name_H-M   'P 1'
#
loop_
_entity.id
_entity.type
_entity.pdbx_description
1 polymer ?
#
loop_
_entity_poly.entity_id
_entity_poly.type
_entity_poly.pdbx_seq_one_letter_code
_entity_poly.pdbx_strand_id
1 'polypeptide(L)' 'MSVKTSIPSGLSKVLDQAEGGLRTFVEVQRAAFDEMSERWQESDRAAAISDWLDSLEEVAEFLAECENSAI' A
#
# COMPACT_ATOMS: atom_id res chain seq x y z
N MET A 1 6.78 -26.30 21.80
CA MET A 1 6.40 -26.67 20.42
C MET A 1 5.91 -25.40 19.74
N SER A 2 6.72 -24.81 18.86
CA SER A 2 6.26 -23.72 18.00
C SER A 2 5.60 -24.35 16.79
N VAL A 3 4.28 -24.30 16.69
CA VAL A 3 3.59 -24.71 15.46
C VAL A 3 3.88 -23.59 14.46
N LYS A 4 4.83 -23.82 13.54
CA LYS A 4 4.97 -22.99 12.34
C LYS A 4 3.74 -23.25 11.47
N THR A 5 2.65 -22.55 11.73
CA THR A 5 1.54 -22.46 10.79
C THR A 5 1.96 -21.51 9.69
N SER A 6 2.56 -22.05 8.64
CA SER A 6 2.73 -21.34 7.38
C SER A 6 1.38 -20.82 6.90
N ILE A 7 1.33 -19.60 6.37
CA ILE A 7 0.12 -19.06 5.76
C ILE A 7 -0.36 -20.00 4.65
N PRO A 8 -1.67 -20.31 4.57
CA PRO A 8 -2.21 -21.09 3.47
C PRO A 8 -1.85 -20.45 2.12
N SER A 9 -1.38 -21.25 1.16
CA SER A 9 -0.91 -20.76 -0.15
C SER A 9 -1.96 -19.92 -0.91
N GLY A 10 -3.25 -20.25 -0.75
CA GLY A 10 -4.34 -19.44 -1.30
C GLY A 10 -4.43 -18.05 -0.67
N LEU A 11 -4.14 -17.92 0.63
CA LEU A 11 -4.14 -16.64 1.33
C LEU A 11 -2.89 -15.82 1.00
N SER A 12 -1.70 -16.43 0.91
CA SER A 12 -0.48 -15.73 0.47
C SER A 12 -0.66 -15.15 -0.93
N LYS A 13 -1.21 -15.91 -1.88
CA LYS A 13 -1.51 -15.38 -3.23
C LYS A 13 -2.48 -14.19 -3.22
N VAL A 14 -3.48 -14.20 -2.34
CA VAL A 14 -4.43 -13.08 -2.23
C VAL A 14 -3.75 -11.85 -1.62
N LEU A 15 -2.87 -12.03 -0.63
CA LEU A 15 -2.11 -10.95 -0.03
C LEU A 15 -1.13 -10.32 -1.03
N ASP A 16 -0.38 -11.14 -1.78
CA ASP A 16 0.54 -10.70 -2.84
C ASP A 16 -0.20 -9.90 -3.94
N GLN A 17 -1.36 -10.39 -4.39
CA GLN A 17 -2.19 -9.66 -5.36
C GLN A 17 -2.74 -8.34 -4.82
N ALA A 18 -3.16 -8.31 -3.55
CA ALA A 18 -3.69 -7.11 -2.91
C ALA A 18 -2.57 -6.07 -2.69
N GLU A 19 -1.40 -6.52 -2.24
CA GLU A 19 -0.20 -5.70 -2.05
C GLU A 19 0.25 -5.08 -3.36
N GLY A 20 0.48 -5.89 -4.40
CA GLY A 20 0.92 -5.39 -5.69
C GLY A 20 -0.10 -4.48 -6.36
N GLY A 21 -1.40 -4.80 -6.23
CA GLY A 21 -2.49 -3.95 -6.71
C GLY A 21 -2.53 -2.59 -6.01
N LEU A 22 -2.34 -2.58 -4.69
CA LEU A 22 -2.34 -1.35 -3.90
C LEU A 22 -1.11 -0.49 -4.20
N ARG A 23 0.08 -1.07 -4.30
CA ARG A 23 1.30 -0.35 -4.71
C ARG A 23 1.15 0.29 -6.07
N THR A 24 0.66 -0.47 -7.06
CA THR A 24 0.43 0.04 -8.42
C THR A 24 -0.56 1.21 -8.39
N PHE A 25 -1.63 1.10 -7.60
CA PHE A 25 -2.59 2.19 -7.45
C PHE A 25 -1.95 3.45 -6.85
N VAL A 26 -1.19 3.32 -5.76
CA VAL A 26 -0.50 4.44 -5.10
C VAL A 26 0.48 5.11 -6.07
N GLU A 27 1.29 4.33 -6.79
CA GLU A 27 2.23 4.85 -7.80
C GLU A 27 1.53 5.69 -8.87
N VAL A 28 0.43 5.18 -9.44
CA VAL A 28 -0.36 5.90 -10.44
C VAL A 28 -0.96 7.18 -9.86
N GLN A 29 -1.49 7.14 -8.64
CA GLN A 29 -2.08 8.33 -8.02
C GLN A 29 -1.04 9.37 -7.63
N ARG A 30 0.16 8.97 -7.18
CA ARG A 30 1.27 9.91 -6.91
C ARG A 30 1.73 10.60 -8.19
N ALA A 31 1.90 9.85 -9.29
CA ALA A 31 2.22 10.46 -10.58
C ALA A 31 1.16 11.49 -11.01
N ALA A 32 -0.13 11.16 -10.86
CA ALA A 32 -1.22 12.10 -11.17
C ALA A 32 -1.25 13.30 -10.21
N PHE A 33 -0.86 13.12 -8.95
CA PHE A 33 -0.73 14.20 -7.97
C PHE A 33 0.40 15.16 -8.37
N ASP A 34 1.55 14.63 -8.79
CA ASP A 34 2.72 15.40 -9.20
C ASP A 34 2.47 16.22 -10.48
N GLU A 35 1.54 15.78 -11.34
CA GLU A 35 1.08 16.53 -12.51
C GLU A 35 0.20 17.76 -12.15
N MET A 36 -0.31 17.84 -10.92
CA MET A 36 -1.13 18.97 -10.49
C MET A 36 -0.28 20.22 -10.27
N SER A 37 -0.86 21.41 -10.45
CA SER A 37 -0.14 22.67 -10.25
C SER A 37 0.34 22.84 -8.80
N GLU A 38 1.49 23.47 -8.59
CA GLU A 38 2.06 23.78 -7.26
C GLU A 38 1.02 24.44 -6.32
N ARG A 39 0.29 25.44 -6.81
CA ARG A 39 -0.77 26.12 -6.03
C ARG A 39 -1.86 25.18 -5.52
N TRP A 40 -2.20 24.15 -6.30
CA TRP A 40 -3.18 23.15 -5.88
C TRP A 40 -2.56 22.21 -4.83
N GLN A 41 -1.30 21.83 -5.01
CA GLN A 41 -0.57 20.97 -4.07
C GLN A 41 -0.36 21.63 -2.69
N GLU A 42 -0.33 22.96 -2.62
CA GLU A 42 -0.28 23.74 -1.37
C GLU A 42 -1.62 23.79 -0.59
N SER A 43 -2.70 23.21 -1.13
CA SER A 43 -4.02 23.25 -0.49
C SER A 43 -4.20 22.18 0.59
N ASP A 44 -5.07 22.44 1.58
CA ASP A 44 -5.47 21.45 2.60
C ASP A 44 -5.99 20.15 1.97
N ARG A 45 -6.65 20.26 0.82
CA ARG A 45 -7.15 19.10 0.08
C ARG A 45 -6.00 18.24 -0.45
N ALA A 46 -4.95 18.86 -0.97
CA ALA A 46 -3.80 18.14 -1.47
C ALA A 46 -3.02 17.48 -0.32
N ALA A 47 -2.87 18.15 0.82
CA ALA A 47 -2.32 17.54 2.03
C ALA A 47 -3.11 16.30 2.45
N ALA A 48 -4.44 16.38 2.53
CA ALA A 48 -5.28 15.25 2.89
C ALA A 48 -5.19 14.08 1.89
N ILE A 49 -5.01 14.36 0.60
CA ILE A 49 -4.80 13.33 -0.42
C ILE A 49 -3.42 12.69 -0.26
N SER A 50 -2.37 13.48 -0.03
CA SER A 50 -1.02 12.97 0.22
C SER A 50 -0.99 12.05 1.44
N ASP A 51 -1.56 12.49 2.57
CA ASP A 51 -1.64 11.70 3.81
C ASP A 51 -2.41 10.38 3.58
N TRP A 52 -3.46 10.42 2.76
CA TRP A 52 -4.21 9.23 2.41
C TRP A 52 -3.39 8.27 1.55
N LEU A 53 -2.62 8.77 0.57
CA LEU A 53 -1.71 7.95 -0.23
C LEU A 53 -0.61 7.31 0.61
N ASP A 54 -0.05 8.05 1.58
CA ASP A 54 0.93 7.54 2.54
C ASP A 54 0.31 6.41 3.39
N SER A 55 -0.92 6.59 3.88
CA SER A 55 -1.65 5.55 4.63
C SER A 55 -1.89 4.28 3.81
N LEU A 56 -2.13 4.41 2.50
CA LEU A 56 -2.29 3.25 1.62
C LEU A 56 -0.97 2.51 1.40
N GLU A 57 0.15 3.23 1.35
CA GLU A 57 1.48 2.64 1.25
C GLU A 57 1.84 1.84 2.51
N GLU A 58 1.53 2.37 3.70
CA GLU A 58 1.67 1.64 4.97
C GLU A 58 0.83 0.35 4.99
N VAL A 59 -0.39 0.38 4.44
CA VAL A 59 -1.22 -0.83 4.31
C VAL A 59 -0.58 -1.84 3.35
N ALA A 60 0.01 -1.40 2.24
CA ALA A 60 0.71 -2.29 1.32
C ALA A 60 1.94 -2.94 2.00
N GLU A 61 2.71 -2.18 2.78
CA GLU A 61 3.81 -2.70 3.58
C GLU A 61 3.33 -3.73 4.61
N PHE A 62 2.24 -3.44 5.32
CA PHE A 62 1.64 -4.38 6.27
C PHE A 62 1.20 -5.69 5.60
N LEU A 63 0.65 -5.64 4.38
CA LEU A 63 0.30 -6.84 3.62
C LEU A 63 1.54 -7.67 3.27
N ALA A 64 2.65 -7.02 2.87
CA ALA A 64 3.92 -7.69 2.63
C ALA A 64 4.52 -8.30 3.92
N GLU A 65 4.41 -7.60 5.05
CA GLU A 65 4.84 -8.10 6.36
C GLU A 65 4.04 -9.32 6.80
N CYS A 66 2.72 -9.34 6.55
CA CYS A 66 1.88 -10.48 6.84
C CYS A 66 2.35 -11.73 6.10
N GLU A 67 2.80 -11.60 4.86
CA GLU A 67 3.40 -12.71 4.10
C GLU A 67 4.75 -13.15 4.69
N ASN A 68 5.62 -12.19 5.02
CA ASN A 68 6.99 -12.46 5.49
C ASN A 68 7.06 -12.99 6.94
N SER A 69 6.10 -12.62 7.79
CA SER A 69 6.01 -13.06 9.19
C SER A 69 5.53 -14.51 9.35
N ALA A 70 5.17 -15.18 8.24
CA ALA A 70 4.78 -16.59 8.20
C ALA A 70 5.95 -17.60 8.20
N ILE A 71 7.20 -17.14 8.35
CA ILE A 71 8.43 -17.95 8.24
C ILE A 71 9.04 -18.32 9.60
#